data_AF-A0A2V9MK87-F1
#
_entry.id   AF-A0A2V9MK87-F1
#
_cell.length_a   1.000
_cell.length_b   1.000
_cell.length_c   1.000
_cell.angle_alpha   90.00
_cell.angle_beta   90.00
_cell.angle_gamma   90.00
#
_symmetry.space_group_name_H-M   'P 1'
#
loop_
_entity.id
_entity.type
_entity.pdbx_description
1 polymer ?
#
loop_
_entity_poly.entity_id
_entity_poly.type
_entity_poly.pdbx_seq_one_letter_code
_entity_poly.pdbx_strand_id
1 'polypeptide(L)'
;MNHPIISEQCLISRDIDRHFVRERWIAYRGACLLLALLGAACTGGETSQPASVPAPGAPSNPSPMAASHGSTSAAEKTLGPVKVTVPAGWVEQAPTSSMRKAQFALPRAEGDAGDGELVVFYFGPGQGGSVEANIDRWIGQFAQPDGSSSKDKAKVSKKEVSGLAVTRVDLSGTYQAPMMPGAPERHNSAGYRMLAAVVETPEGPWFFKLVGPEKTIAKWSGSFDEFVNSIKKS
;
A
#
# COMPACT_ATOMS: atom_id res chain seq x y z
N MET A 1 -44.24 38.46 30.80
CA MET A 1 -44.84 37.34 30.05
C MET A 1 -44.65 37.65 28.58
N ASN A 2 -43.81 36.89 27.88
CA ASN A 2 -43.60 37.06 26.43
C ASN A 2 -43.97 35.74 25.74
N HIS A 3 -44.90 35.78 24.79
CA HIS A 3 -45.18 34.66 23.88
C HIS A 3 -44.57 34.94 22.50
N PRO A 4 -44.10 33.90 21.79
CA PRO A 4 -43.36 34.06 20.53
C PRO A 4 -44.29 34.15 19.31
N ILE A 5 -43.84 34.89 18.29
CA ILE A 5 -44.37 34.81 16.92
C ILE A 5 -43.55 33.77 16.15
N ILE A 6 -44.24 32.86 15.47
CA ILE A 6 -43.63 31.83 14.60
C ILE A 6 -43.32 32.48 13.25
N SER A 7 -42.09 32.33 12.76
CA SER A 7 -41.69 32.83 11.44
C SER A 7 -41.76 31.74 10.37
N GLU A 8 -42.40 32.07 9.24
CA GLU A 8 -42.50 31.20 8.07
C GLU A 8 -41.17 31.13 7.31
N GLN A 9 -40.60 29.93 7.14
CA GLN A 9 -39.67 29.63 6.03
C GLN A 9 -39.42 28.12 5.81
N CYS A 10 -40.40 27.26 6.13
CA CYS A 10 -40.26 25.80 6.03
C CYS A 10 -40.81 25.20 4.70
N LEU A 11 -40.81 25.96 3.60
CA LEU A 11 -41.44 25.56 2.32
C LEU A 11 -40.73 26.10 1.05
N ILE A 12 -39.45 25.77 0.81
CA ILE A 12 -38.84 25.60 -0.55
C ILE A 12 -37.60 24.69 -0.39
N SER A 13 -37.72 23.40 -0.74
CA SER A 13 -36.64 22.44 -1.13
C SER A 13 -37.13 20.97 -1.10
N ARG A 14 -38.36 20.72 -1.55
CA ARG A 14 -38.91 19.36 -1.73
C ARG A 14 -39.50 19.22 -3.13
N ASP A 15 -38.66 19.24 -4.18
CA ASP A 15 -39.16 18.88 -5.52
C ASP A 15 -38.12 18.50 -6.61
N ILE A 16 -36.88 18.18 -6.24
CA ILE A 16 -35.85 17.74 -7.23
C ILE A 16 -35.21 16.43 -6.75
N ASP A 17 -34.90 15.55 -7.70
CA ASP A 17 -34.21 14.25 -7.55
C ASP A 17 -34.93 13.10 -6.83
N ARG A 18 -36.25 12.97 -7.02
CA ARG A 18 -36.97 11.69 -6.83
C ARG A 18 -37.31 11.00 -8.17
N HIS A 19 -36.37 10.99 -9.12
CA HIS A 19 -36.59 10.45 -10.47
C HIS A 19 -35.40 9.67 -11.08
N PHE A 20 -34.77 8.73 -10.36
CA PHE A 20 -33.94 7.70 -11.04
C PHE A 20 -33.85 6.34 -10.33
N VAL A 21 -34.99 5.72 -10.02
CA VAL A 21 -35.06 4.27 -9.76
C VAL A 21 -36.30 3.70 -10.45
N ARG A 22 -36.11 3.00 -11.59
CA ARG A 22 -36.84 1.77 -11.94
C ARG A 22 -36.42 1.16 -13.28
N GLU A 23 -36.12 -0.14 -13.21
CA GLU A 23 -36.52 -1.21 -14.13
C GLU A 23 -36.19 -1.09 -15.64
N ARG A 24 -35.25 -1.94 -16.10
CA ARG A 24 -35.17 -2.45 -17.49
C ARG A 24 -34.88 -3.95 -17.49
N TRP A 25 -35.94 -4.74 -17.44
CA TRP A 25 -35.98 -6.11 -17.97
C TRP A 25 -36.56 -6.09 -19.39
N ILE A 26 -36.52 -7.22 -20.11
CA ILE A 26 -36.99 -7.44 -21.51
C ILE A 26 -35.94 -6.95 -22.56
N ALA A 27 -35.57 -7.69 -23.61
CA ALA A 27 -36.09 -8.94 -24.20
C ALA A 27 -35.01 -9.91 -24.73
N TYR A 28 -35.37 -11.20 -24.81
CA TYR A 28 -34.68 -12.26 -25.57
C TYR A 28 -35.52 -12.62 -26.81
N ARG A 29 -34.98 -12.52 -28.04
CA ARG A 29 -35.38 -13.21 -29.31
C ARG A 29 -34.16 -13.17 -30.26
N GLY A 30 -33.59 -14.28 -30.73
CA GLY A 30 -34.03 -15.08 -31.91
C GLY A 30 -33.27 -14.61 -33.17
N ALA A 31 -32.80 -15.41 -34.14
CA ALA A 31 -32.84 -16.85 -34.47
C ALA A 31 -31.47 -17.23 -35.15
N CYS A 32 -31.16 -18.39 -35.78
CA CYS A 32 -31.91 -19.34 -36.61
C CYS A 32 -31.20 -20.73 -36.70
N LEU A 33 -31.93 -21.73 -37.23
CA LEU A 33 -31.52 -23.13 -37.39
C LEU A 33 -30.51 -23.37 -38.53
N LEU A 34 -29.84 -24.54 -38.50
CA LEU A 34 -29.86 -25.51 -39.61
C LEU A 34 -29.54 -26.95 -39.13
N LEU A 35 -30.20 -27.95 -39.74
CA LEU A 35 -30.10 -29.39 -39.44
C LEU A 35 -29.09 -30.09 -40.37
N ALA A 36 -28.51 -31.21 -39.93
CA ALA A 36 -28.59 -32.50 -40.63
C ALA A 36 -28.08 -33.68 -39.77
N LEU A 37 -28.72 -34.84 -39.90
CA LEU A 37 -28.35 -36.12 -39.28
C LEU A 37 -27.66 -37.03 -40.32
N LEU A 38 -26.74 -37.88 -39.87
CA LEU A 38 -26.55 -39.26 -40.38
C LEU A 38 -25.61 -40.01 -39.43
N GLY A 39 -25.89 -41.27 -39.16
CA GLY A 39 -25.10 -42.10 -38.24
C GLY A 39 -24.78 -43.47 -38.81
N ALA A 40 -23.79 -44.13 -38.21
CA ALA A 40 -23.55 -45.57 -38.33
C ALA A 40 -22.78 -46.04 -37.10
N ALA A 41 -23.16 -47.19 -36.54
CA ALA A 41 -22.43 -47.84 -35.46
C ALA A 41 -21.58 -48.98 -36.02
N CYS A 42 -20.37 -49.17 -35.47
CA CYS A 42 -19.63 -50.43 -35.55
C CYS A 42 -18.85 -50.64 -34.25
N THR A 43 -19.10 -51.77 -33.60
CA THR A 43 -18.35 -52.28 -32.44
C THR A 43 -17.16 -53.11 -32.90
N GLY A 44 -16.03 -53.04 -32.20
CA GLY A 44 -14.91 -53.95 -32.39
C GLY A 44 -13.67 -53.46 -31.65
N GLY A 45 -13.30 -54.15 -30.57
CA GLY A 45 -12.02 -53.94 -29.90
C GLY A 45 -11.07 -55.07 -30.25
N GLU A 46 -9.77 -54.78 -30.30
CA GLU A 46 -8.75 -55.84 -30.26
C GLU A 46 -7.51 -55.37 -29.51
N THR A 47 -6.87 -56.32 -28.82
CA THR A 47 -5.79 -56.11 -27.86
C THR A 47 -4.44 -56.44 -28.51
N SER A 48 -3.38 -55.67 -28.24
CA SER A 48 -2.00 -56.12 -28.48
C SER A 48 -0.96 -55.42 -27.58
N GLN A 49 -0.33 -56.23 -26.72
CA GLN A 49 0.97 -56.02 -26.03
C GLN A 49 1.96 -57.08 -26.59
N PRO A 50 3.24 -57.23 -26.15
CA PRO A 50 4.09 -56.46 -25.22
C PRO A 50 5.25 -55.77 -26.00
N ALA A 51 6.46 -55.40 -25.53
CA ALA A 51 7.21 -55.45 -24.26
C ALA A 51 8.19 -54.23 -24.24
N SER A 52 9.18 -53.99 -23.36
CA SER A 52 9.74 -54.61 -22.13
C SER A 52 10.52 -53.53 -21.33
N VAL A 53 11.05 -53.85 -20.14
CA VAL A 53 11.70 -52.88 -19.21
C VAL A 53 13.24 -53.00 -19.20
N PRO A 54 14.01 -51.99 -18.74
CA PRO A 54 14.46 -51.98 -17.33
C PRO A 54 14.44 -50.61 -16.62
N ALA A 55 14.54 -50.63 -15.28
CA ALA A 55 14.48 -49.48 -14.35
C ALA A 55 15.86 -49.19 -13.71
N PRO A 56 16.03 -48.28 -12.71
CA PRO A 56 15.15 -47.22 -12.20
C PRO A 56 15.80 -45.81 -12.12
N GLY A 57 15.00 -44.75 -12.32
CA GLY A 57 15.38 -43.36 -11.97
C GLY A 57 14.83 -42.98 -10.59
N ALA A 58 15.66 -42.40 -9.72
CA ALA A 58 15.27 -42.03 -8.36
C ALA A 58 14.19 -40.91 -8.33
N PRO A 59 13.30 -40.89 -7.31
CA PRO A 59 12.33 -39.82 -7.17
C PRO A 59 13.02 -38.51 -6.77
N SER A 60 12.95 -37.51 -7.63
CA SER A 60 13.32 -36.13 -7.32
C SER A 60 12.31 -35.51 -6.36
N ASN A 61 12.63 -35.60 -5.06
CA ASN A 61 11.87 -34.97 -4.01
C ASN A 61 11.89 -33.43 -4.22
N PRO A 62 10.75 -32.72 -4.21
CA PRO A 62 10.77 -31.26 -4.28
C PRO A 62 11.33 -30.70 -2.96
N SER A 63 12.52 -30.10 -3.02
CA SER A 63 13.06 -29.34 -1.89
C SER A 63 12.05 -28.26 -1.48
N PRO A 64 11.69 -28.13 -0.19
CA PRO A 64 10.91 -26.99 0.25
C PRO A 64 11.74 -25.72 -0.03
N MET A 65 11.10 -24.71 -0.63
CA MET A 65 11.67 -23.37 -0.66
C MET A 65 11.76 -22.87 0.79
N ALA A 66 12.90 -23.10 1.42
CA ALA A 66 13.23 -22.45 2.67
C ALA A 66 13.19 -20.94 2.42
N ALA A 67 12.25 -20.25 3.08
CA ALA A 67 12.28 -18.80 3.17
C ALA A 67 13.59 -18.42 3.85
N SER A 68 14.58 -18.05 3.05
CA SER A 68 15.87 -17.56 3.52
C SER A 68 15.63 -16.27 4.28
N HIS A 69 15.47 -16.39 5.60
CA HIS A 69 15.57 -15.28 6.54
C HIS A 69 17.05 -14.92 6.64
N GLY A 70 17.60 -14.44 5.52
CA GLY A 70 18.93 -13.89 5.46
C GLY A 70 18.98 -12.69 6.39
N SER A 71 19.72 -12.83 7.48
CA SER A 71 20.04 -11.70 8.36
C SER A 71 21.04 -10.81 7.62
N THR A 72 20.55 -10.01 6.67
CA THR A 72 21.35 -9.02 5.96
C THR A 72 21.88 -8.02 6.97
N SER A 73 23.21 -7.84 7.00
CA SER A 73 23.84 -6.75 7.74
C SER A 73 23.40 -5.39 7.19
N ALA A 74 23.56 -4.33 7.99
CA ALA A 74 23.36 -2.98 7.49
C ALA A 74 24.28 -2.68 6.29
N ALA A 75 23.79 -1.94 5.30
CA ALA A 75 24.48 -1.73 4.02
C ALA A 75 24.30 -0.28 3.51
N GLU A 76 25.37 0.33 3.00
CA GLU A 76 25.28 1.64 2.35
C GLU A 76 24.63 1.53 0.96
N LYS A 77 23.71 2.44 0.66
CA LYS A 77 22.98 2.52 -0.60
C LYS A 77 22.95 3.95 -1.13
N THR A 78 23.34 4.12 -2.39
CA THR A 78 23.20 5.38 -3.13
C THR A 78 21.81 5.46 -3.76
N LEU A 79 21.10 6.56 -3.50
CA LEU A 79 19.79 6.89 -4.07
C LEU A 79 19.92 8.15 -4.93
N GLY A 80 20.75 8.12 -5.98
CA GLY A 80 21.07 9.31 -6.76
C GLY A 80 21.94 10.30 -5.96
N PRO A 81 21.51 11.56 -5.74
CA PRO A 81 22.32 12.58 -5.05
C PRO A 81 22.50 12.36 -3.55
N VAL A 82 21.80 11.39 -2.95
CA VAL A 82 21.92 11.06 -1.51
C VAL A 82 22.40 9.63 -1.29
N LYS A 83 23.11 9.41 -0.19
CA LYS A 83 23.45 8.08 0.35
C LYS A 83 22.76 7.88 1.69
N VAL A 84 22.42 6.63 1.97
CA VAL A 84 21.78 6.16 3.21
C VAL A 84 22.39 4.80 3.61
N THR A 85 22.33 4.45 4.88
CA THR A 85 22.67 3.12 5.39
C THR A 85 21.38 2.37 5.71
N VAL A 86 21.01 1.41 4.86
CA VAL A 86 19.86 0.52 5.07
C VAL A 86 20.13 -0.35 6.31
N PRO A 87 19.27 -0.34 7.34
CA PRO A 87 19.44 -1.18 8.52
C PRO A 87 19.34 -2.68 8.23
N ALA A 88 19.87 -3.47 9.14
CA ALA A 88 19.79 -4.93 9.06
C ALA A 88 18.35 -5.46 9.13
N GLY A 89 18.09 -6.56 8.43
CA GLY A 89 16.80 -7.26 8.45
C GLY A 89 15.65 -6.60 7.68
N TRP A 90 15.88 -5.47 7.00
CA TRP A 90 14.93 -4.91 6.02
C TRP A 90 15.03 -5.69 4.70
N VAL A 91 13.89 -5.96 4.07
CA VAL A 91 13.81 -6.70 2.80
C VAL A 91 13.62 -5.70 1.66
N GLU A 92 14.63 -5.50 0.83
CA GLU A 92 14.51 -4.63 -0.34
C GLU A 92 13.53 -5.18 -1.38
N GLN A 93 12.73 -4.29 -1.97
CA GLN A 93 11.75 -4.61 -3.00
C GLN A 93 11.98 -3.74 -4.24
N ALA A 94 11.66 -4.29 -5.42
CA ALA A 94 11.64 -3.53 -6.65
C ALA A 94 10.61 -2.38 -6.56
N PRO A 95 10.99 -1.11 -6.76
CA PRO A 95 10.05 0.01 -6.68
C PRO A 95 8.97 -0.09 -7.76
N THR A 96 7.71 0.06 -7.37
CA THR A 96 6.54 -0.12 -8.27
C THR A 96 6.27 1.06 -9.21
N SER A 97 7.03 2.16 -9.12
CA SER A 97 6.98 3.27 -10.07
C SER A 97 8.26 4.11 -10.05
N SER A 98 8.51 4.88 -11.11
CA SER A 98 9.72 5.72 -11.27
C SER A 98 9.89 6.83 -10.23
N MET A 99 8.81 7.20 -9.53
CA MET A 99 8.82 8.16 -8.42
C MET A 99 9.33 7.54 -7.10
N ARG A 100 9.21 6.21 -6.94
CA ARG A 100 9.75 5.46 -5.81
C ARG A 100 11.23 5.17 -6.09
N LYS A 101 12.14 5.78 -5.32
CA LYS A 101 13.60 5.58 -5.45
C LYS A 101 14.11 4.39 -4.65
N ALA A 102 13.39 4.01 -3.60
CA ALA A 102 13.58 2.75 -2.89
C ALA A 102 12.26 2.30 -2.29
N GLN A 103 12.13 0.98 -2.10
CA GLN A 103 11.01 0.35 -1.42
C GLN A 103 11.53 -0.82 -0.58
N PHE A 104 11.02 -0.99 0.63
CA PHE A 104 11.40 -2.07 1.54
C PHE A 104 10.17 -2.62 2.26
N ALA A 105 10.11 -3.93 2.42
CA ALA A 105 9.27 -4.58 3.41
C ALA A 105 10.05 -4.74 4.72
N LEU A 106 9.41 -4.40 5.84
CA LEU A 106 9.98 -4.50 7.18
C LEU A 106 9.24 -5.63 7.91
N PRO A 107 9.87 -6.82 8.08
CA PRO A 107 9.19 -8.04 8.49
C PRO A 107 8.38 -7.90 9.77
N ARG A 108 7.14 -8.40 9.76
CA ARG A 108 6.13 -8.22 10.80
C ARG A 108 6.58 -8.55 12.22
N ALA A 109 5.95 -7.90 13.19
CA ALA A 109 6.00 -8.33 14.58
C ALA A 109 5.09 -9.56 14.80
N GLU A 110 5.35 -10.28 15.90
CA GLU A 110 4.45 -11.36 16.32
C GLU A 110 3.07 -10.80 16.70
N GLY A 111 2.03 -11.52 16.28
CA GLY A 111 0.63 -11.11 16.49
C GLY A 111 0.14 -9.97 15.60
N ASP A 112 0.97 -9.41 14.72
CA ASP A 112 0.54 -8.42 13.72
C ASP A 112 0.28 -9.08 12.35
N ALA A 113 -0.69 -8.53 11.63
CA ALA A 113 -1.26 -9.11 10.41
C ALA A 113 -0.38 -8.98 9.15
N GLY A 114 0.68 -8.17 9.19
CA GLY A 114 1.52 -7.91 8.02
C GLY A 114 2.76 -7.07 8.31
N ASP A 115 3.60 -6.98 7.29
CA ASP A 115 4.85 -6.22 7.30
C ASP A 115 4.59 -4.71 7.25
N GLY A 116 5.61 -3.90 7.54
CA GLY A 116 5.60 -2.48 7.22
C GLY A 116 6.12 -2.23 5.80
N GLU A 117 5.46 -1.36 5.02
CA GLU A 117 6.02 -0.86 3.76
C GLU A 117 6.72 0.48 4.03
N LEU A 118 8.05 0.53 3.79
CA LEU A 118 8.79 1.78 3.65
C LEU A 118 8.93 2.12 2.17
N VAL A 119 8.62 3.37 1.83
CA VAL A 119 8.84 3.93 0.51
C VAL A 119 9.65 5.23 0.62
N VAL A 120 10.63 5.37 -0.27
CA VAL A 120 11.39 6.61 -0.46
C VAL A 120 11.01 7.23 -1.79
N PHE A 121 10.43 8.43 -1.77
CA PHE A 121 10.07 9.19 -2.96
C PHE A 121 11.00 10.39 -3.15
N TYR A 122 11.30 10.70 -4.41
CA TYR A 122 11.94 11.94 -4.82
C TYR A 122 11.40 12.35 -6.19
N PHE A 123 10.89 13.57 -6.27
CA PHE A 123 10.16 14.10 -7.42
C PHE A 123 11.02 15.01 -8.32
N GLY A 124 12.22 15.38 -7.88
CA GLY A 124 13.11 16.31 -8.59
C GLY A 124 13.09 17.74 -8.03
N PRO A 125 13.99 18.62 -8.51
CA PRO A 125 14.09 20.00 -8.04
C PRO A 125 12.81 20.80 -8.29
N GLY A 126 12.33 21.48 -7.25
CA GLY A 126 11.08 22.27 -7.30
C GLY A 126 9.79 21.44 -7.44
N GLN A 127 9.85 20.11 -7.32
CA GLN A 127 8.70 19.21 -7.44
C GLN A 127 8.31 18.60 -6.09
N GLY A 128 7.12 17.98 -6.03
CA GLY A 128 6.63 17.26 -4.84
C GLY A 128 5.81 18.09 -3.84
N GLY A 129 5.80 19.42 -3.98
CA GLY A 129 5.08 20.34 -3.09
C GLY A 129 5.82 20.65 -1.78
N SER A 130 5.22 21.45 -0.90
CA SER A 130 5.84 21.83 0.38
C SER A 130 5.89 20.68 1.39
N VAL A 131 6.76 20.80 2.38
CA VAL A 131 6.89 19.88 3.51
C VAL A 131 5.55 19.77 4.25
N GLU A 132 4.95 20.91 4.61
CA GLU A 132 3.70 21.02 5.36
C GLU A 132 2.53 20.39 4.61
N ALA A 133 2.40 20.63 3.29
CA ALA A 133 1.31 20.04 2.49
C ALA A 133 1.42 18.51 2.38
N ASN A 134 2.65 17.98 2.36
CA ASN A 134 2.87 16.53 2.39
C ASN A 134 2.53 15.93 3.75
N ILE A 135 2.90 16.60 4.84
CA ILE A 135 2.58 16.18 6.22
C ILE A 135 1.06 16.19 6.44
N ASP A 136 0.37 17.28 6.11
CA ASP A 136 -1.09 17.36 6.24
C ASP A 136 -1.80 16.31 5.38
N ARG A 137 -1.32 16.06 4.15
CA ARG A 137 -1.83 14.97 3.29
C ARG A 137 -1.64 13.59 3.90
N TRP A 138 -0.53 13.32 4.58
CA TRP A 138 -0.29 12.04 5.23
C TRP A 138 -1.08 11.88 6.53
N ILE A 139 -1.21 12.93 7.34
CA ILE A 139 -2.07 12.95 8.53
C ILE A 139 -3.53 12.71 8.12
N GLY A 140 -3.99 13.33 7.03
CA GLY A 140 -5.32 13.10 6.44
C GLY A 140 -5.55 11.72 5.82
N GLN A 141 -4.56 10.82 5.88
CA GLN A 141 -4.73 9.38 5.57
C GLN A 141 -4.98 8.54 6.83
N PHE A 142 -5.17 9.16 8.00
CA PHE A 142 -5.50 8.49 9.24
C PHE A 142 -6.77 9.07 9.86
N ALA A 143 -7.61 8.19 10.40
CA ALA A 143 -8.70 8.54 11.32
C ALA A 143 -8.36 8.04 12.73
N GLN A 144 -8.73 8.79 13.77
CA GLN A 144 -8.50 8.38 15.16
C GLN A 144 -9.66 7.52 15.67
N PRO A 145 -9.39 6.47 16.47
CA PRO A 145 -10.42 5.58 17.00
C PRO A 145 -11.36 6.26 18.00
N ASP A 146 -10.94 7.36 18.61
CA ASP A 146 -11.75 8.21 19.50
C ASP A 146 -12.52 9.32 18.74
N GLY A 147 -12.44 9.36 17.41
CA GLY A 147 -13.07 10.37 16.56
C GLY A 147 -12.40 11.75 16.59
N SER A 148 -11.28 11.91 17.30
CA SER A 148 -10.56 13.19 17.38
C SER A 148 -9.76 13.52 16.11
N SER A 149 -9.28 14.76 16.04
CA SER A 149 -8.39 15.22 14.96
C SER A 149 -7.07 14.44 14.94
N SER A 150 -6.79 13.76 13.84
CA SER A 150 -5.48 13.14 13.59
C SER A 150 -4.32 14.16 13.61
N LYS A 151 -4.59 15.45 13.35
CA LYS A 151 -3.57 16.51 13.41
C LYS A 151 -3.14 16.81 14.85
N ASP A 152 -4.05 16.65 15.80
CA ASP A 152 -3.81 16.91 17.23
C ASP A 152 -3.09 15.73 17.90
N LYS A 153 -3.21 14.53 17.32
CA LYS A 153 -2.49 13.31 17.74
C LYS A 153 -1.13 13.13 17.05
N ALA A 154 -0.91 13.78 15.92
CA ALA A 154 0.32 13.67 15.14
C ALA A 154 1.49 14.33 15.87
N LYS A 155 2.55 13.55 16.16
CA LYS A 155 3.80 14.07 16.70
C LYS A 155 4.67 14.54 15.55
N VAL A 156 4.80 15.86 15.41
CA VAL A 156 5.70 16.47 14.42
C VAL A 156 6.92 17.05 15.13
N SER A 157 8.11 16.75 14.64
CA SER A 157 9.37 17.31 15.16
C SER A 157 10.30 17.73 14.02
N LYS A 158 11.15 18.73 14.26
CA LYS A 158 12.17 19.21 13.31
C LYS A 158 13.55 19.01 13.93
N LYS A 159 14.52 18.59 13.12
CA LYS A 159 15.94 18.44 13.48
C LYS A 159 16.82 18.67 12.25
N GLU A 160 18.13 18.72 12.46
CA GLU A 160 19.12 18.70 11.39
C GLU A 160 19.85 17.36 11.38
N VAL A 161 20.19 16.87 10.18
CA VAL A 161 21.02 15.67 9.95
C VAL A 161 21.98 16.00 8.82
N SER A 162 23.29 15.90 9.06
CA SER A 162 24.32 16.12 8.02
C SER A 162 24.23 17.49 7.30
N GLY A 163 23.77 18.55 8.00
CA GLY A 163 23.53 19.87 7.41
C GLY A 163 22.24 19.96 6.56
N LEU A 164 21.32 18.99 6.69
CA LEU A 164 20.04 18.93 5.99
C LEU A 164 18.90 19.07 7.01
N ALA A 165 17.91 19.90 6.71
CA ALA A 165 16.71 20.01 7.54
C ALA A 165 15.86 18.74 7.40
N VAL A 166 15.39 18.21 8.53
CA VAL A 166 14.56 17.01 8.60
C VAL A 166 13.31 17.28 9.43
N THR A 167 12.14 17.18 8.81
CA THR A 167 10.86 17.16 9.53
C THR A 167 10.35 15.73 9.66
N ARG A 168 10.09 15.28 10.88
CA ARG A 168 9.59 13.94 11.23
C ARG A 168 8.13 13.97 11.64
N VAL A 169 7.41 12.90 11.30
CA VAL A 169 6.01 12.66 11.72
C VAL A 169 5.90 11.26 12.30
N ASP A 170 5.18 11.13 13.42
CA ASP A 170 4.76 9.87 14.04
C ASP A 170 3.26 9.95 14.38
N LEU A 171 2.46 9.01 13.86
CA LEU A 171 1.00 8.99 14.01
C LEU A 171 0.47 7.55 13.96
N SER A 172 -0.33 7.16 14.96
CA SER A 172 -1.14 5.93 14.94
C SER A 172 -2.60 6.23 14.61
N GLY A 173 -3.36 5.20 14.20
CA GLY A 173 -4.80 5.28 13.98
C GLY A 173 -5.31 4.21 13.01
N THR A 174 -6.44 4.50 12.37
CA THR A 174 -6.98 3.71 11.25
C THR A 174 -6.45 4.27 9.94
N TYR A 175 -5.64 3.50 9.22
CA TYR A 175 -5.06 3.90 7.94
C TYR A 175 -6.09 3.81 6.81
N GLN A 176 -6.33 4.95 6.16
CA GLN A 176 -7.35 5.22 5.16
C GLN A 176 -6.77 5.95 3.93
N ALA A 177 -5.55 5.61 3.50
CA ALA A 177 -5.04 6.09 2.21
C ALA A 177 -5.80 5.45 1.03
N PRO A 178 -5.87 6.13 -0.14
CA PRO A 178 -6.25 5.47 -1.39
C PRO A 178 -5.31 4.29 -1.67
N MET A 179 -5.82 3.18 -2.22
CA MET A 179 -4.97 2.03 -2.61
C MET A 179 -3.93 2.41 -3.67
N MET A 180 -4.29 3.32 -4.57
CA MET A 180 -3.39 3.94 -5.54
C MET A 180 -3.77 5.42 -5.73
N PRO A 181 -2.85 6.30 -6.18
CA PRO A 181 -3.14 7.72 -6.33
C PRO A 181 -4.38 7.97 -7.19
N GLY A 182 -5.36 8.70 -6.63
CA GLY A 182 -6.62 9.02 -7.30
C GLY A 182 -7.72 7.94 -7.23
N ALA A 183 -7.46 6.76 -6.66
CA ALA A 183 -8.49 5.73 -6.54
C ALA A 183 -9.62 6.11 -5.56
N PRO A 184 -10.88 5.72 -5.85
CA PRO A 184 -11.98 5.83 -4.91
C PRO A 184 -11.87 4.79 -3.78
N GLU A 185 -11.26 3.64 -4.07
CA GLU A 185 -11.01 2.58 -3.07
C GLU A 185 -9.86 2.96 -2.15
N ARG A 186 -10.05 2.68 -0.86
CA ARG A 186 -9.15 3.09 0.22
C ARG A 186 -8.90 1.92 1.16
N HIS A 187 -7.74 1.92 1.80
CA HIS A 187 -7.49 1.09 2.97
C HIS A 187 -8.49 1.42 4.09
N ASN A 188 -8.70 0.47 5.00
CA ASN A 188 -9.44 0.71 6.25
C ASN A 188 -8.81 -0.13 7.37
N SER A 189 -7.51 0.11 7.61
CA SER A 189 -6.68 -0.75 8.44
C SER A 189 -6.52 -0.14 9.84
N ALA A 190 -7.31 -0.63 10.80
CA ALA A 190 -7.22 -0.20 12.21
C ALA A 190 -5.94 -0.72 12.89
N GLY A 191 -5.45 0.00 13.91
CA GLY A 191 -4.23 -0.38 14.63
C GLY A 191 -2.97 -0.25 13.78
N TYR A 192 -2.93 0.75 12.89
CA TYR A 192 -1.79 1.05 12.04
C TYR A 192 -1.05 2.28 12.54
N ARG A 193 0.25 2.35 12.22
CA ARG A 193 1.11 3.49 12.52
C ARG A 193 1.88 3.92 11.28
N MET A 194 2.14 5.22 11.19
CA MET A 194 3.03 5.82 10.21
C MET A 194 4.21 6.48 10.91
N LEU A 195 5.40 6.19 10.42
CA LEU A 195 6.59 6.99 10.66
C LEU A 195 7.00 7.61 9.33
N ALA A 196 7.14 8.94 9.29
CA ALA A 196 7.55 9.64 8.09
C ALA A 196 8.67 10.65 8.36
N ALA A 197 9.44 10.94 7.32
CA ALA A 197 10.43 12.01 7.30
C ALA A 197 10.37 12.75 5.96
N VAL A 198 10.55 14.06 6.01
CA VAL A 198 10.93 14.87 4.84
C VAL A 198 12.33 15.40 5.11
N VAL A 199 13.27 15.14 4.20
CA VAL A 199 14.65 15.63 4.25
C VAL A 199 14.84 16.62 3.12
N GLU A 200 15.19 17.85 3.43
CA GLU A 200 15.33 18.94 2.46
C GLU A 200 16.77 19.00 1.95
N THR A 201 17.00 18.69 0.67
CA THR A 201 18.31 18.82 0.00
C THR A 201 18.30 19.96 -1.02
N PRO A 202 19.48 20.43 -1.49
CA PRO A 202 19.56 21.44 -2.54
C PRO A 202 18.89 21.03 -3.86
N GLU A 203 18.82 19.72 -4.18
CA GLU A 203 18.08 19.21 -5.35
C GLU A 203 16.58 18.98 -5.06
N GLY A 204 16.09 19.30 -3.86
CA GLY A 204 14.68 19.19 -3.48
C GLY A 204 14.39 18.18 -2.37
N PRO A 205 13.15 18.14 -1.87
CA PRO A 205 12.79 17.30 -0.73
C PRO A 205 12.72 15.80 -1.07
N TRP A 206 13.27 15.01 -0.16
CA TRP A 206 13.18 13.54 -0.13
C TRP A 206 12.15 13.10 0.90
N PHE A 207 11.22 12.25 0.49
CA PHE A 207 10.07 11.86 1.31
C PHE A 207 10.16 10.37 1.67
N PHE A 208 10.31 10.10 2.96
CA PHE A 208 10.40 8.79 3.55
C PHE A 208 9.07 8.49 4.26
N LYS A 209 8.38 7.43 3.87
CA LYS A 209 7.11 7.05 4.50
C LYS A 209 7.09 5.56 4.79
N LEU A 210 7.10 5.20 6.07
CA LEU A 210 6.90 3.85 6.58
C LEU A 210 5.48 3.76 7.14
N VAL A 211 4.69 2.78 6.67
CA VAL A 211 3.34 2.49 7.18
C VAL A 211 3.15 1.00 7.39
N GLY A 212 2.50 0.61 8.48
CA GLY A 212 2.14 -0.79 8.74
C GLY A 212 1.40 -0.96 10.07
N PRO A 213 1.14 -2.22 10.47
CA PRO A 213 0.60 -2.56 11.78
C PRO A 213 1.44 -2.00 12.94
N GLU A 214 0.80 -1.53 13.99
CA GLU A 214 1.43 -0.70 15.02
C GLU A 214 2.60 -1.37 15.76
N LYS A 215 2.53 -2.68 16.06
CA LYS A 215 3.65 -3.38 16.73
C LYS A 215 4.78 -3.65 15.75
N THR A 216 4.48 -3.97 14.48
CA THR A 216 5.48 -4.03 13.41
C THR A 216 6.23 -2.71 13.29
N ILE A 217 5.53 -1.56 13.29
CA ILE A 217 6.18 -0.26 13.22
C ILE A 217 6.94 0.09 14.51
N ALA A 218 6.43 -0.29 15.69
CA ALA A 218 7.14 -0.13 16.96
C ALA A 218 8.44 -0.96 17.03
N LYS A 219 8.43 -2.22 16.54
CA LYS A 219 9.61 -3.09 16.43
C LYS A 219 10.73 -2.44 15.63
N TRP A 220 10.40 -1.73 14.55
CA TRP A 220 11.39 -1.17 13.62
C TRP A 220 11.66 0.33 13.80
N SER A 221 10.99 1.04 14.71
CA SER A 221 11.06 2.52 14.77
C SER A 221 12.48 3.04 14.97
N GLY A 222 13.28 2.39 15.82
CA GLY A 222 14.70 2.74 16.03
C GLY A 222 15.53 2.62 14.76
N SER A 223 15.38 1.51 14.01
CA SER A 223 16.06 1.33 12.72
C SER A 223 15.60 2.35 11.67
N PHE A 224 14.35 2.80 11.70
CA PHE A 224 13.88 3.87 10.82
C PHE A 224 14.48 5.24 11.20
N ASP A 225 14.75 5.48 12.49
CA ASP A 225 15.50 6.65 12.94
C ASP A 225 16.96 6.60 12.49
N GLU A 226 17.63 5.45 12.64
CA GLU A 226 18.98 5.22 12.12
C GLU A 226 19.07 5.44 10.60
N PHE A 227 18.13 4.89 9.84
CA PHE A 227 18.06 5.07 8.39
C PHE A 227 17.95 6.55 7.99
N VAL A 228 17.04 7.31 8.61
CA VAL A 228 16.88 8.74 8.34
C VAL A 228 18.08 9.56 8.85
N ASN A 229 18.69 9.17 9.97
CA ASN A 229 19.90 9.82 10.50
C ASN A 229 21.15 9.53 9.66
N SER A 230 21.17 8.44 8.89
CA SER A 230 22.29 8.07 8.01
C SER A 230 22.37 8.91 6.73
N ILE A 231 21.35 9.73 6.43
CA ILE A 231 21.30 10.45 5.17
C ILE A 231 22.41 11.50 5.08
N LYS A 232 23.08 11.49 3.93
CA LYS A 232 24.14 12.41 3.54
C LYS A 232 24.11 12.61 2.03
N LYS A 233 24.75 13.66 1.55
CA LYS A 233 25.00 13.86 0.12
C LYS A 233 25.92 12.73 -0.40
N SER A 234 25.72 12.32 -1.65
CA SER A 234 26.50 11.24 -2.30
C SER A 234 27.95 11.65 -2.61
#